data_AF-A0A7Z9VKN0-F1
#
_entry.id   AF-A0A7Z9VKN0-F1
#
_cell.length_a   1.000
_cell.length_b   1.000
_cell.length_c   1.000
_cell.angle_alpha   90.00
_cell.angle_beta   90.00
_cell.angle_gamma   90.00
#
_symmetry.space_group_name_H-M   'P 1'
#
loop_
_entity.id
_entity.type
_entity.pdbx_description
1 polymer ?
#
loop_
_entity_poly.entity_id
_entity_poly.type
_entity_poly.pdbx_seq_one_letter_code
_entity_poly.pdbx_strand_id
1 'polypeptide(L)' 'MYHRLRDYHVPVQVLDEIFSNESDLKTLSDSWKALEDDGLMGDEIAEEMSAVILEELEDDLVQSLSNDKKNNYI' A
#
# COMPACT_ATOMS: atom_id res chain seq x y z
N MET A 1 1.84 -13.24 1.74
CA MET A 1 1.54 -11.81 1.68
C MET A 1 2.82 -10.97 1.64
N TYR A 2 3.58 -10.78 2.74
CA TYR A 2 4.75 -9.88 2.78
C TYR A 2 5.75 -10.06 1.63
N HIS A 3 6.30 -11.27 1.45
CA HIS A 3 7.25 -11.52 0.38
C HIS A 3 6.67 -11.30 -1.02
N ARG A 4 5.38 -11.62 -1.22
CA ARG A 4 4.72 -11.38 -2.51
C ARG A 4 4.64 -9.88 -2.79
N LEU A 5 4.13 -9.07 -1.87
CA LEU A 5 4.06 -7.61 -2.06
C LEU A 5 5.43 -6.99 -2.32
N ARG A 6 6.47 -7.46 -1.61
CA ARG A 6 7.87 -7.04 -1.87
C ARG A 6 8.32 -7.41 -3.28
N ASP A 7 7.97 -8.61 -3.74
CA ASP A 7 8.34 -9.08 -5.08
C ASP A 7 7.59 -8.29 -6.19
N TYR A 8 6.44 -7.67 -5.86
CA TYR A 8 5.69 -6.71 -6.69
C TYR A 8 6.09 -5.23 -6.48
N HIS A 9 7.38 -4.98 -6.20
CA HIS A 9 7.97 -3.63 -6.12
C HIS A 9 7.45 -2.71 -5.00
N VAL A 10 6.63 -3.19 -4.05
CA VAL A 10 6.28 -2.37 -2.87
C VAL A 10 7.54 -2.13 -2.04
N PRO A 11 7.89 -0.86 -1.72
CA PRO A 11 9.06 -0.55 -0.93
C PRO A 11 9.01 -1.24 0.44
N VAL A 12 10.15 -1.79 0.86
CA VAL A 12 10.26 -2.48 2.17
C VAL A 12 9.87 -1.57 3.33
N GLN A 13 10.16 -0.28 3.24
CA GLN A 13 9.81 0.72 4.26
C GLN A 13 8.30 0.82 4.47
N VAL A 14 7.52 0.79 3.39
CA VAL A 14 6.05 0.81 3.42
C VAL A 14 5.52 -0.49 4.00
N LEU A 15 6.08 -1.63 3.57
CA LEU A 15 5.70 -2.93 4.11
C LEU A 15 5.98 -3.02 5.60
N ASP A 16 7.14 -2.54 6.05
CA ASP A 16 7.49 -2.54 7.46
C ASP A 16 6.55 -1.62 8.26
N GLU A 17 6.15 -0.46 7.72
CA GLU A 17 5.16 0.43 8.34
C GLU A 17 3.80 -0.28 8.51
N ILE A 18 3.25 -0.82 7.42
CA ILE A 18 1.96 -1.53 7.43
C ILE A 18 2.00 -2.75 8.37
N PHE A 19 3.06 -3.56 8.31
CA PHE A 19 3.18 -4.76 9.12
C PHE A 19 3.54 -4.47 10.58
N SER A 20 4.09 -3.29 10.88
CA SER A 20 4.32 -2.83 12.25
C SER A 20 3.06 -2.27 12.92
N ASN A 21 2.04 -1.89 12.14
CA ASN A 21 0.76 -1.42 12.63
C ASN A 21 -0.30 -2.54 12.56
N GLU A 22 -0.76 -3.02 13.71
CA GLU A 22 -1.77 -4.08 13.78
C GLU A 22 -3.08 -3.74 13.06
N SER A 23 -3.48 -2.46 13.05
CA SER A 23 -4.70 -2.00 12.37
C SER A 23 -4.56 -2.06 10.85
N ASP A 24 -3.44 -1.58 10.33
CA ASP A 24 -3.18 -1.54 8.89
C ASP A 24 -2.93 -2.95 8.37
N LEU A 25 -2.15 -3.76 9.10
CA LEU A 25 -1.95 -5.17 8.82
C LEU A 25 -3.28 -5.94 8.81
N LYS A 26 -4.19 -5.66 9.76
CA LYS A 26 -5.50 -6.31 9.80
C LYS A 26 -6.34 -5.93 8.58
N THR A 27 -6.38 -4.66 8.23
CA THR A 27 -7.09 -4.17 7.02
C THR A 27 -6.54 -4.83 5.77
N LEU A 28 -5.22 -4.87 5.62
CA LEU A 28 -4.53 -5.51 4.51
C LEU A 28 -4.86 -7.02 4.45
N SER A 29 -4.79 -7.71 5.59
CA SER A 29 -5.09 -9.14 5.68
C SER A 29 -6.56 -9.47 5.41
N ASP A 30 -7.49 -8.61 5.82
CA ASP A 30 -8.92 -8.79 5.56
C ASP A 30 -9.22 -8.64 4.06
N SER A 31 -8.65 -7.62 3.42
CA SER A 31 -8.74 -7.42 1.95
C SER A 31 -8.11 -8.58 1.18
N TRP A 32 -6.93 -9.04 1.60
CA TRP A 32 -6.27 -10.21 1.01
C TRP A 32 -7.18 -11.43 1.07
N LYS A 33 -7.76 -11.70 2.24
CA LYS A 33 -8.62 -12.86 2.44
C LYS A 33 -9.91 -12.78 1.63
N ALA A 34 -10.50 -11.58 1.51
CA ALA A 34 -11.69 -11.38 0.68
C ALA A 34 -11.41 -11.75 -0.79
N LEU A 35 -10.24 -11.39 -1.31
CA LEU A 35 -9.84 -11.74 -2.67
C LEU A 35 -9.51 -13.24 -2.83
N GLU A 36 -8.92 -13.87 -1.80
CA GLU A 36 -8.74 -15.33 -1.79
C GLU A 36 -10.09 -16.06 -1.79
N ASP A 37 -11.07 -15.55 -1.03
CA ASP A 37 -12.43 -16.12 -0.96
C ASP A 37 -13.18 -15.94 -2.30
N ASP A 38 -12.88 -14.89 -3.06
CA ASP A 38 -13.37 -14.65 -4.43
C ASP A 38 -12.68 -15.54 -5.49
N GLY A 39 -11.69 -16.34 -5.09
CA GLY A 39 -11.03 -17.33 -5.92
C GLY A 39 -9.77 -16.83 -6.63
N LEU A 40 -9.25 -15.64 -6.28
CA LEU A 40 -7.98 -15.16 -6.81
C LEU A 40 -6.81 -15.90 -6.19
N MET A 41 -5.75 -16.10 -6.97
CA MET A 41 -4.51 -16.68 -6.48
C MET A 41 -3.66 -15.62 -5.78
N GLY A 42 -2.85 -16.06 -4.82
CA GLY A 42 -2.03 -15.14 -4.02
C GLY A 42 -1.06 -14.25 -4.81
N ASP A 43 -0.71 -14.62 -6.06
CA ASP A 43 0.13 -13.77 -6.92
C ASP A 43 -0.72 -12.68 -7.59
N GLU A 44 -1.92 -13.00 -8.08
CA GLU A 44 -2.89 -12.03 -8.61
C GLU A 44 -3.30 -11.01 -7.54
N ILE A 45 -3.52 -11.49 -6.31
CA ILE A 45 -3.83 -10.61 -5.18
C ILE A 45 -2.66 -9.67 -4.86
N ALA A 46 -1.43 -10.18 -4.94
CA ALA A 46 -0.26 -9.35 -4.68
C ALA A 46 -0.09 -8.24 -5.73
N GLU A 47 -0.38 -8.54 -7.00
CA GLU A 47 -0.37 -7.57 -8.09
C GLU A 47 -1.37 -6.45 -7.82
N GLU A 48 -2.64 -6.79 -7.61
CA GLU A 48 -3.72 -5.83 -7.35
C GLU A 48 -3.45 -5.00 -6.08
N MET A 49 -3.08 -5.65 -4.98
CA MET A 49 -2.82 -4.94 -3.72
C MET A 49 -1.57 -4.06 -3.80
N SER A 50 -0.52 -4.48 -4.52
CA SER A 50 0.67 -3.65 -4.72
C SER A 50 0.35 -2.39 -5.52
N ALA A 51 -0.49 -2.50 -6.55
CA ALA A 51 -0.89 -1.35 -7.37
C ALA A 51 -1.65 -0.31 -6.53
N VAL A 52 -2.62 -0.76 -5.73
CA VAL A 52 -3.39 0.13 -4.83
C VAL A 52 -2.48 0.81 -3.82
N ILE A 53 -1.59 0.07 -3.15
CA ILE A 53 -0.65 0.64 -2.17
C ILE A 53 0.26 1.69 -2.82
N LEU A 54 0.78 1.41 -4.02
CA LEU A 54 1.66 2.33 -4.73
C LEU A 54 0.91 3.58 -5.21
N GLU A 55 -0.33 3.44 -5.68
CA GLU A 55 -1.18 4.56 -6.07
C GLU A 55 -1.48 5.49 -4.89
N GLU A 56 -1.85 4.93 -3.73
CA GLU A 56 -2.09 5.71 -2.50
C GLU A 56 -0.83 6.45 -2.05
N LEU A 57 0.34 5.81 -2.13
CA LEU A 57 1.62 6.46 -1.80
C LEU A 57 1.99 7.56 -2.77
N GLU A 58 1.77 7.38 -4.07
CA GLU A 58 2.02 8.42 -5.06
C GLU A 58 1.13 9.63 -4.82
N ASP A 59 -0.16 9.41 -4.54
CA ASP A 59 -1.10 10.47 -4.21
C ASP A 59 -0.72 11.21 -2.92
N ASP A 60 -0.32 10.49 -1.87
CA ASP A 60 0.15 11.08 -0.61
C ASP A 60 1.44 11.89 -0.80
N LEU A 61 2.37 11.40 -1.62
CA LEU A 61 3.60 12.12 -1.97
C LEU A 61 3.28 13.39 -2.77
N VAL A 62 2.39 13.31 -3.77
CA VAL A 62 1.97 14.45 -4.59
C VAL A 62 1.24 15.50 -3.74
N GLN A 63 0.38 15.08 -2.81
CA GLN A 63 -0.29 15.94 -1.84
C GLN A 63 0.73 16.65 -0.93
N SER A 64 1.68 15.92 -0.37
CA SER A 64 2.73 16.45 0.50
C SER A 64 3.59 17.50 -0.21
N LEU A 65 4.05 17.20 -1.44
CA LEU A 65 4.84 18.13 -2.26
C LEU A 65 4.03 19.35 -2.74
N SER A 66 2.72 19.22 -2.88
CA SER A 66 1.84 20.31 -3.31
C SER A 66 1.50 21.27 -2.17
N ASN A 67 1.39 20.78 -0.93
CA ASN A 67 1.12 21.61 0.24
C ASN A 67 2.32 22.50 0.62
N ASP A 68 3.55 22.13 0.29
CA ASP A 68 4.74 22.95 0.54
C ASP A 68 4.82 24.21 -0.35
N LYS A 69 4.10 24.27 -1.48
CA LYS A 69 4.15 25.43 -2.40
C LYS A 69 3.21 26.58 -2.04
N LYS A 70 2.38 26.46 -0.99
CA LYS A 70 1.40 27.50 -0.61
C LYS A 70 1.82 28.45 0.52
N ASN A 71 2.94 28.21 1.20
CA ASN A 71 3.32 28.97 2.40
C ASN A 71 4.46 29.99 2.22
N ASN A 72 4.54 30.67 1.06
CA ASN A 72 5.51 31.76 0.91
C ASN A 72 4.96 32.95 0.10
N TYR A 73 3.99 33.66 0.68
CA TYR A 73 3.73 35.08 0.37
C TYR A 73 3.29 35.78 1.66
N ILE A 74 4.27 36.35 2.36
CA ILE A 74 4.08 37.48 3.31
C ILE A 74 4.61 38.72 2.61
#